data_AF-A0A368BYB9-F1
#
_entry.id   AF-A0A368BYB9-F1
#
_cell.length_a   1.000
_cell.length_b   1.000
_cell.length_c   1.000
_cell.angle_alpha   90.00
_cell.angle_beta   90.00
_cell.angle_gamma   90.00
#
_symmetry.space_group_name_H-M   'P 1'
#
loop_
_entity.id
_entity.type
_entity.pdbx_description
1 polymer ?
#
loop_
_entity_poly.entity_id
_entity_poly.type
_entity_poly.pdbx_seq_one_letter_code
_entity_poly.pdbx_strand_id
1 'polypeptide(L)'
;MPEQLSNDALKLAADSTARAITKKKDLGITKRNWNNFPSSEVHIPVPPRAKRKLDQWRGSLDTQLFWKIFHKNLKEELSGPEVELFNELERFRVEYLGTSLYKGSENNIAKFIEQRSSELVSSKKEKDFFPISLNLFMREIA
;
A
#
# COMPACT_ATOMS: atom_id res chain seq x y z
N MET A 1 -18.40 16.72 -18.94
CA MET A 1 -17.29 16.17 -18.12
C MET A 1 -17.81 14.96 -17.38
N PRO A 2 -17.04 13.86 -17.23
CA PRO A 2 -17.49 12.71 -16.44
C PRO A 2 -17.64 13.12 -14.97
N GLU A 3 -18.77 12.78 -14.37
CA GLU A 3 -19.10 13.07 -12.98
C GLU A 3 -18.12 12.34 -12.04
N GLN A 4 -17.64 13.04 -11.00
CA GLN A 4 -16.76 12.44 -10.01
C GLN A 4 -17.60 11.61 -9.04
N LEU A 5 -17.22 10.34 -8.84
CA LEU A 5 -17.89 9.46 -7.86
C LEU A 5 -17.92 10.10 -6.48
N SER A 6 -19.02 9.94 -5.77
CA SER A 6 -19.15 10.39 -4.38
C SER A 6 -18.14 9.67 -3.48
N ASN A 7 -17.75 10.31 -2.38
CA ASN A 7 -16.85 9.70 -1.41
C ASN A 7 -17.37 8.36 -0.86
N ASP A 8 -18.70 8.24 -0.71
CA ASP A 8 -19.31 7.00 -0.23
C ASP A 8 -19.26 5.90 -1.29
N ALA A 9 -19.46 6.24 -2.56
CA ALA A 9 -19.29 5.30 -3.67
C ALA A 9 -17.83 4.81 -3.77
N LEU A 10 -16.84 5.70 -3.61
CA LEU A 10 -15.43 5.34 -3.59
C LEU A 10 -15.10 4.41 -2.41
N LYS A 11 -15.56 4.74 -1.20
CA LYS A 11 -15.37 3.88 -0.01
C LYS A 11 -16.02 2.51 -0.19
N LEU A 12 -17.22 2.44 -0.75
CA LEU A 12 -17.92 1.19 -1.02
C LEU A 12 -17.17 0.32 -2.04
N ALA A 13 -16.64 0.94 -3.11
CA ALA A 13 -15.83 0.24 -4.10
C ALA A 13 -14.51 -0.29 -3.51
N ALA A 14 -13.87 0.51 -2.64
CA ALA A 14 -12.68 0.10 -1.89
C ALA A 14 -12.96 -1.08 -0.96
N ASP A 15 -14.05 -1.02 -0.18
CA ASP A 15 -14.49 -2.11 0.71
C ASP A 15 -14.78 -3.40 -0.08
N SER A 16 -15.54 -3.28 -1.16
CA SER A 16 -15.88 -4.41 -2.03
C SER A 16 -14.64 -5.07 -2.61
N THR A 17 -13.65 -4.27 -3.04
CA THR A 17 -12.39 -4.82 -3.55
C THR A 17 -11.59 -5.48 -2.43
N ALA A 18 -11.51 -4.87 -1.25
CA ALA A 18 -10.80 -5.45 -0.12
C ALA A 18 -11.32 -6.84 0.24
N ARG A 19 -12.65 -7.02 0.24
CA ARG A 19 -13.29 -8.32 0.45
C ARG A 19 -13.02 -9.30 -0.69
N ALA A 20 -13.03 -8.84 -1.94
CA ALA A 20 -12.75 -9.67 -3.11
C ALA A 20 -11.30 -10.20 -3.11
N ILE A 21 -10.30 -9.32 -2.91
CA ILE A 21 -8.88 -9.69 -2.90
C ILE A 21 -8.56 -10.62 -1.73
N THR A 22 -9.08 -10.32 -0.54
CA THR A 22 -8.82 -11.14 0.66
C THR A 22 -9.65 -12.40 0.73
N LYS A 23 -10.70 -12.52 -0.10
CA LYS A 23 -11.72 -13.58 -0.04
C LYS A 23 -12.37 -13.71 1.34
N LYS A 24 -12.41 -12.63 2.13
CA LYS A 24 -13.01 -12.59 3.47
C LYS A 24 -14.24 -11.69 3.49
N LYS A 25 -15.42 -12.29 3.68
CA LYS A 25 -16.68 -11.56 3.79
C LYS A 25 -16.75 -10.67 5.02
N ASP A 26 -16.21 -11.12 6.15
CA ASP A 26 -16.23 -10.38 7.42
C ASP A 26 -14.90 -9.68 7.71
N LEU A 27 -14.24 -9.18 6.66
CA LEU A 27 -13.01 -8.42 6.81
C LEU A 27 -13.26 -7.18 7.69
N GLY A 28 -12.55 -7.11 8.82
CA GLY A 28 -12.49 -5.93 9.67
C GLY A 28 -11.77 -4.80 8.95
N ILE A 29 -12.52 -3.76 8.56
CA ILE A 29 -12.00 -2.57 7.88
C ILE A 29 -12.31 -1.35 8.72
N THR A 30 -11.30 -0.54 9.00
CA THR A 30 -11.49 0.75 9.66
C THR A 30 -11.39 1.89 8.66
N LYS A 31 -12.27 2.89 8.80
CA LYS A 31 -12.34 4.06 7.91
C LYS A 31 -11.49 5.21 8.45
N ARG A 32 -10.18 4.97 8.60
CA ARG A 32 -9.20 5.94 9.12
C ARG A 32 -7.97 5.99 8.23
N ASN A 33 -7.17 7.05 8.39
CA ASN A 33 -5.90 7.15 7.69
C ASN A 33 -4.96 6.03 8.14
N TRP A 34 -4.23 5.50 7.16
CA TRP A 34 -3.21 4.50 7.40
C TRP A 34 -1.94 5.17 7.88
N ASN A 35 -1.77 5.20 9.20
CA ASN A 35 -0.63 5.91 9.81
C ASN A 35 0.54 4.98 10.12
N ASN A 36 0.29 3.67 10.28
CA ASN A 36 1.30 2.70 10.70
C ASN A 36 1.32 1.50 9.74
N PHE A 37 2.47 1.24 9.13
CA PHE A 37 2.77 -0.01 8.44
C PHE A 37 3.98 -0.68 9.08
N PRO A 38 3.99 -2.02 9.22
CA PRO A 38 2.90 -2.94 8.89
C PRO A 38 1.70 -2.87 9.85
N SER A 39 0.52 -3.29 9.38
CA SER A 39 -0.71 -3.36 10.18
C SER A 39 -1.44 -4.68 9.93
N SER A 40 -2.03 -5.25 10.98
CA SER A 40 -2.90 -6.43 10.88
C SER A 40 -4.32 -6.07 10.42
N GLU A 41 -4.72 -4.80 10.59
CA GLU A 41 -5.99 -4.24 10.16
C GLU A 41 -5.91 -3.68 8.74
N VAL A 42 -7.05 -3.66 8.05
CA VAL A 42 -7.18 -2.96 6.77
C VAL A 42 -7.83 -1.61 7.01
N HIS A 43 -7.20 -0.56 6.50
CA HIS A 43 -7.67 0.80 6.61
C HIS A 43 -8.07 1.34 5.23
N ILE A 44 -9.30 1.85 5.11
CA ILE A 44 -9.70 2.63 3.94
C ILE A 44 -9.57 4.12 4.32
N PRO A 45 -8.52 4.82 3.85
CA PRO A 45 -8.34 6.24 4.13
C PRO A 45 -9.44 7.07 3.46
N VAL A 46 -9.56 8.33 3.86
CA VAL A 46 -10.52 9.24 3.24
C VAL A 46 -10.18 9.41 1.75
N PRO A 47 -11.15 9.20 0.83
CA PRO A 47 -10.90 9.40 -0.60
C PRO A 47 -10.42 10.83 -0.90
N PRO A 48 -9.47 11.00 -1.82
CA PRO A 48 -8.95 12.31 -2.16
C PRO A 48 -9.99 13.10 -2.97
N ARG A 49 -10.02 14.43 -2.75
CA ARG A 49 -10.83 15.34 -3.56
C ARG A 49 -10.36 15.41 -5.01
N ALA A 50 -9.05 15.34 -5.23
CA ALA A 50 -8.48 15.44 -6.57
C ALA A 50 -8.44 14.07 -7.26
N LYS A 51 -9.11 13.95 -8.40
CA LYS A 51 -9.18 12.70 -9.20
C LYS A 51 -7.79 12.12 -9.51
N ARG A 52 -6.80 12.97 -9.79
CA ARG A 52 -5.40 12.56 -10.05
C ARG A 52 -4.72 11.81 -8.90
N LYS A 53 -5.28 11.87 -7.69
CA LYS A 53 -4.76 11.17 -6.50
C LYS A 53 -5.48 9.85 -6.24
N LEU A 54 -6.46 9.46 -7.06
CA LEU A 54 -7.22 8.22 -6.84
C LEU A 54 -6.35 6.98 -6.92
N ASP A 55 -5.44 6.90 -7.90
CA ASP A 55 -4.53 5.76 -8.04
C ASP A 55 -3.62 5.63 -6.82
N GLN A 56 -3.14 6.76 -6.29
CA GLN A 56 -2.31 6.80 -5.08
C GLN A 56 -3.09 6.33 -3.85
N TRP A 57 -4.30 6.85 -3.67
CA TRP A 57 -5.22 6.45 -2.61
C TRP A 57 -5.54 4.96 -2.69
N ARG A 58 -5.73 4.45 -3.92
CA ARG A 58 -5.99 3.03 -4.14
C ARG A 58 -4.77 2.17 -3.90
N GLY A 59 -3.57 2.63 -4.28
CA GLY A 59 -2.32 1.90 -4.05
C GLY A 59 -2.03 1.72 -2.58
N SER A 60 -2.36 2.72 -1.75
CA SER A 60 -2.31 2.58 -0.29
C SER A 60 -3.16 1.42 0.24
N LEU A 61 -4.36 1.22 -0.32
CA LEU A 61 -5.21 0.09 0.04
C LEU A 61 -4.65 -1.22 -0.53
N ASP A 62 -4.27 -1.24 -1.81
CA ASP A 62 -3.76 -2.43 -2.48
C ASP A 62 -2.51 -2.98 -1.75
N THR A 63 -1.57 -2.11 -1.33
CA THR A 63 -0.42 -2.51 -0.50
C THR A 63 -0.84 -3.18 0.81
N GLN A 64 -1.83 -2.65 1.52
CA GLN A 64 -2.33 -3.25 2.77
C GLN A 64 -2.94 -4.63 2.53
N LEU A 65 -3.70 -4.78 1.45
CA LEU A 65 -4.35 -6.04 1.09
C LEU A 65 -3.31 -7.09 0.69
N PHE A 66 -2.31 -6.70 -0.11
CA PHE A 66 -1.22 -7.57 -0.53
C PHE A 66 -0.36 -8.01 0.63
N TRP A 67 -0.02 -7.09 1.55
CA TRP A 67 0.59 -7.46 2.82
C TRP A 67 -0.26 -8.50 3.54
N LYS A 68 -1.55 -8.25 3.73
CA LYS A 68 -2.43 -9.17 4.46
C LYS A 68 -2.48 -10.60 3.89
N ILE A 69 -2.40 -10.76 2.56
CA ILE A 69 -2.57 -12.07 1.91
C ILE A 69 -1.24 -12.76 1.55
N PHE A 70 -0.16 -12.01 1.32
CA PHE A 70 1.11 -12.57 0.88
C PHE A 70 2.22 -12.48 1.92
N HIS A 71 2.05 -11.68 2.98
CA HIS A 71 3.07 -11.49 3.99
C HIS A 71 3.44 -12.83 4.66
N LYS A 72 4.73 -13.04 4.86
CA LYS A 72 5.29 -14.14 5.61
C LYS A 72 6.11 -13.57 6.76
N ASN A 73 5.84 -14.05 7.96
CA ASN A 73 6.70 -13.75 9.11
C ASN A 73 8.08 -14.39 8.89
N LEU A 74 9.12 -13.71 9.34
CA LEU A 74 10.43 -14.33 9.50
C LEU A 74 10.37 -15.41 10.57
N LYS A 75 11.26 -16.39 10.44
CA LYS A 75 11.46 -17.40 11.50
C LYS A 75 12.34 -16.84 12.61
N GLU A 76 13.24 -15.93 12.25
CA GLU A 76 14.16 -15.24 13.13
C GLU A 76 13.54 -13.94 13.65
N GLU A 77 13.75 -13.64 14.94
CA GLU A 77 13.40 -12.34 15.49
C GLU A 77 14.44 -11.29 15.06
N LEU A 78 13.97 -10.24 14.40
CA LEU A 78 14.76 -9.04 14.12
C LEU A 78 14.49 -7.98 15.20
N SER A 79 15.47 -7.12 15.44
CA SER A 79 15.35 -6.00 16.37
C SER A 79 16.02 -4.76 15.79
N GLY A 80 15.51 -3.56 16.07
CA GLY A 80 16.16 -2.32 15.62
C GLY A 80 15.96 -2.01 14.13
N PRO A 81 16.92 -1.33 13.48
CA PRO A 81 16.83 -0.92 12.06
C PRO A 81 16.60 -2.06 11.07
N GLU A 82 17.01 -3.28 11.43
CA GLU A 82 16.84 -4.50 10.64
C GLU A 82 15.36 -4.80 10.39
N VAL A 83 14.48 -4.50 11.34
CA VAL A 83 13.03 -4.67 11.22
C VAL A 83 12.47 -3.75 10.13
N GLU A 84 12.93 -2.50 10.07
CA GLU A 84 12.48 -1.51 9.09
C GLU A 84 12.89 -1.91 7.67
N LEU A 85 14.15 -2.34 7.52
CA LEU A 85 14.67 -2.86 6.25
C LEU A 85 13.90 -4.09 5.78
N PHE A 86 13.70 -5.07 6.68
CA PHE A 86 12.91 -6.26 6.37
C PHE A 86 11.49 -5.91 5.95
N ASN A 87 10.80 -5.03 6.70
CA ASN A 87 9.43 -4.65 6.39
C ASN A 87 9.31 -4.00 5.01
N GLU A 88 10.28 -3.19 4.58
CA GLU A 88 10.24 -2.56 3.25
C GLU A 88 10.60 -3.54 2.12
N LEU A 89 11.53 -4.47 2.34
CA LEU A 89 11.80 -5.59 1.41
C LEU A 89 10.59 -6.51 1.25
N GLU A 90 9.96 -6.85 2.37
CA GLU A 90 8.76 -7.67 2.38
C GLU A 90 7.59 -6.92 1.75
N ARG A 91 7.49 -5.60 1.96
CA ARG A 91 6.52 -4.75 1.26
C ARG A 91 6.70 -4.85 -0.24
N PHE A 92 7.93 -4.67 -0.75
CA PHE A 92 8.23 -4.84 -2.17
C PHE A 92 7.77 -6.22 -2.66
N ARG A 93 8.13 -7.29 -1.95
CA ARG A 93 7.80 -8.67 -2.35
C ARG A 93 6.29 -8.90 -2.43
N VAL A 94 5.53 -8.51 -1.40
CA VAL A 94 4.07 -8.69 -1.41
C VAL A 94 3.40 -7.84 -2.47
N GLU A 95 3.89 -6.62 -2.71
CA GLU A 95 3.40 -5.76 -3.76
C GLU A 95 3.66 -6.37 -5.14
N TYR A 96 4.86 -6.88 -5.40
CA TYR A 96 5.21 -7.56 -6.65
C TYR A 96 4.32 -8.79 -6.92
N LEU A 97 4.13 -9.65 -5.92
CA LEU A 97 3.24 -10.81 -6.03
C LEU A 97 1.79 -10.38 -6.26
N GLY A 98 1.37 -9.33 -5.57
CA GLY A 98 0.02 -8.77 -5.69
C GLY A 98 -0.24 -8.20 -7.07
N THR A 99 0.66 -7.39 -7.61
CA THR A 99 0.51 -6.82 -8.95
C THR A 99 0.59 -7.89 -10.04
N SER A 100 1.41 -8.92 -9.86
CA SER A 100 1.47 -10.07 -10.77
C SER A 100 0.12 -10.81 -10.88
N LEU A 101 -0.61 -10.91 -9.77
CA LEU A 101 -1.94 -11.55 -9.74
C LEU A 101 -3.08 -10.58 -10.11
N TYR A 102 -2.97 -9.32 -9.68
CA TYR A 102 -3.98 -8.28 -9.83
C TYR A 102 -3.41 -7.14 -10.66
N LYS A 103 -3.26 -7.35 -11.98
CA LYS A 103 -2.62 -6.40 -12.91
C LYS A 103 -3.18 -4.98 -12.86
N GLY A 104 -4.49 -4.83 -12.57
CA GLY A 104 -5.13 -3.53 -12.41
C GLY A 104 -4.58 -2.68 -11.24
N SER A 105 -3.83 -3.29 -10.32
CA SER A 105 -3.18 -2.62 -9.20
C SER A 105 -1.77 -2.11 -9.50
N GLU A 106 -1.17 -2.48 -10.64
CA GLU A 106 0.20 -2.06 -11.00
C GLU A 106 0.37 -0.54 -10.96
N ASN A 107 -0.49 0.19 -11.68
CA ASN A 107 -0.45 1.65 -11.69
C ASN A 107 -0.74 2.24 -10.30
N ASN A 108 -1.64 1.64 -9.53
CA ASN A 108 -1.98 2.12 -8.19
C ASN A 108 -0.77 2.06 -7.26
N ILE A 109 -0.09 0.90 -7.23
CA ILE A 109 1.12 0.69 -6.43
C ILE A 109 2.24 1.63 -6.89
N ALA A 110 2.47 1.76 -8.21
CA ALA A 110 3.47 2.67 -8.74
C ALA A 110 3.21 4.12 -8.30
N LYS A 111 1.99 4.62 -8.46
CA LYS A 111 1.61 5.98 -8.03
C LYS A 111 1.70 6.19 -6.53
N PHE A 112 1.36 5.17 -5.74
CA PHE A 112 1.50 5.25 -4.29
C PHE A 112 2.97 5.32 -3.85
N ILE A 113 3.86 4.55 -4.48
CA ILE A 113 5.29 4.57 -4.18
C ILE A 113 5.95 5.88 -4.65
N GLU A 114 5.60 6.38 -5.83
CA GLU A 114 6.01 7.72 -6.30
C GLU A 114 5.63 8.83 -5.29
N GLN A 115 4.44 8.72 -4.69
CA GLN A 115 4.02 9.67 -3.66
C GLN A 115 4.89 9.53 -2.41
N ARG A 116 5.07 8.31 -1.88
CA ARG A 116 5.89 8.05 -0.68
C ARG A 116 7.33 8.56 -0.86
N SER A 117 7.94 8.30 -2.01
CA SER A 117 9.30 8.75 -2.31
C SER A 117 9.39 10.28 -2.39
N SER A 118 8.43 10.92 -3.05
CA SER A 118 8.37 12.39 -3.15
C SER A 118 8.17 13.07 -1.79
N GLU A 119 7.29 12.52 -0.96
CA GLU A 119 7.05 13.00 0.40
C GLU A 119 8.30 12.85 1.27
N LEU A 120 9.02 11.74 1.12
CA LEU A 120 10.23 11.51 1.86
C LEU A 120 11.32 12.53 1.49
N VAL A 121 11.55 12.75 0.19
CA VAL A 121 12.49 13.76 -0.31
C VAL A 121 12.16 15.14 0.25
N SER A 122 10.88 15.49 0.28
CA SER A 122 10.39 16.77 0.80
C SER A 122 10.60 16.91 2.31
N SER A 123 10.49 15.80 3.06
CA SER A 123 10.57 15.80 4.52
C SER A 123 11.98 15.84 5.10
N LYS A 124 13.02 15.64 4.26
CA LYS A 124 14.44 15.54 4.68
C LYS A 124 14.71 14.50 5.78
N LYS A 125 13.88 13.46 5.88
CA LYS A 125 14.07 12.37 6.84
C LYS A 125 15.06 11.34 6.29
N GLU A 126 16.34 11.68 6.27
CA GLU A 126 17.42 10.88 5.67
C GLU A 126 17.44 9.40 6.12
N LYS A 127 17.07 9.10 7.37
CA LYS A 127 17.03 7.73 7.90
C LYS A 127 16.04 6.81 7.17
N ASP A 128 14.94 7.36 6.69
CA ASP A 128 13.90 6.59 6.01
C ASP A 128 14.21 6.39 4.51
N PHE A 129 15.27 7.04 3.98
CA PHE A 129 15.63 6.93 2.55
C PHE A 129 16.15 5.55 2.21
N PHE A 130 17.01 5.00 3.04
CA PHE A 130 17.66 3.73 2.74
C PHE A 130 16.64 2.59 2.49
N PRO A 131 15.61 2.38 3.35
CA PRO A 131 14.60 1.36 3.07
C PRO A 131 13.82 1.60 1.77
N ILE A 132 13.30 2.81 1.53
CA ILE A 132 12.46 3.05 0.33
C ILE A 132 13.27 3.02 -0.97
N SER A 133 14.53 3.46 -0.95
CA SER A 133 15.44 3.38 -2.09
C SER A 133 15.66 1.94 -2.52
N LEU A 134 15.71 0.99 -1.57
CA LEU A 134 15.82 -0.43 -1.90
C LEU A 134 14.56 -0.96 -2.59
N ASN A 135 13.36 -0.59 -2.13
CA ASN A 135 12.11 -0.96 -2.81
C ASN A 135 12.09 -0.41 -4.25
N LEU A 136 12.45 0.87 -4.43
CA LEU A 136 12.54 1.49 -5.76
C LEU A 136 13.53 0.78 -6.68
N PHE A 137 14.73 0.50 -6.18
CA PHE A 137 15.77 -0.19 -6.95
C PHE A 137 15.34 -1.61 -7.37
N MET A 138 14.77 -2.38 -6.45
CA MET A 138 14.31 -3.73 -6.72
C MET A 138 13.21 -3.79 -7.79
N ARG A 139 12.45 -2.70 -7.99
CA ARG A 139 11.42 -2.61 -9.04
C ARG A 139 11.97 -2.38 -10.43
N GLU A 140 13.20 -1.90 -10.58
CA GLU A 140 13.82 -1.70 -11.90
C GLU A 140 14.14 -3.03 -12.59
N ILE A 141 14.22 -4.12 -11.83
CA ILE A 141 14.58 -5.46 -12.31
C ILE A 141 13.43 -6.47 -12.26
N ALA A 142 12.25 -6.06 -11.81
CA ALA A 142 11.11 -6.93 -11.51
C ALA A 142 10.00 -6.85 -12.55
#